data_AF-A0A7X6SIP5-F1
#
_entry.id   AF-A0A7X6SIP5-F1
#
_cell.length_a   1.000
_cell.length_b   1.000
_cell.length_c   1.000
_cell.angle_alpha   90.00
_cell.angle_beta   90.00
_cell.angle_gamma   90.00
#
_symmetry.space_group_name_H-M   'P 1'
#
loop_
_entity.id
_entity.type
_entity.pdbx_description
1 polymer ?
#
loop_
_entity_poly.entity_id
_entity_poly.type
_entity_poly.pdbx_seq_one_letter_code
_entity_poly.pdbx_strand_id
1 'polypeptide(L)'
;GLIHTMHLLDSPEKLGYGIAAAFTATFWGVFSANAIFLPLGAKLTVMSAAEIAQKRLIAEGVLAIQSGANPRLLDDMLRSSLPPAQRGDAEKKSA
;
A
#
# COMPACT_ATOMS: atom_id res chain seq x y z
N GLY A 1 -2.64 -24.21 -20.95
CA GLY A 1 -1.70 -23.92 -22.06
C GLY A 1 -0.96 -25.19 -22.43
N LEU A 2 0.22 -25.41 -21.85
CA LEU A 2 1.13 -26.52 -22.18
C LEU A 2 0.51 -27.93 -22.18
N ILE A 3 -0.36 -28.26 -21.23
CA ILE A 3 -1.02 -29.58 -21.18
C ILE A 3 -1.90 -29.81 -22.44
N HIS A 4 -2.56 -28.76 -22.94
CA HIS A 4 -3.38 -28.85 -24.15
C HIS A 4 -2.51 -29.02 -25.40
N THR A 5 -1.34 -28.39 -25.44
CA THR A 5 -0.44 -28.42 -26.60
C THR A 5 0.31 -29.73 -26.71
N MET A 6 0.53 -30.43 -25.59
CA MET A 6 1.07 -31.79 -25.57
C MET A 6 0.14 -32.82 -26.22
N HIS A 7 -1.15 -32.54 -26.38
CA HIS A 7 -2.07 -33.40 -27.15
C HIS A 7 -1.93 -33.23 -28.67
N LEU A 8 -1.21 -32.21 -29.15
CA LEU A 8 -1.10 -31.83 -30.57
C LEU A 8 0.28 -32.14 -31.17
N LEU A 9 0.98 -33.15 -30.63
CA LEU A 9 2.33 -33.57 -31.03
C LEU A 9 2.46 -33.91 -32.52
N ASP A 10 1.39 -34.40 -33.14
CA ASP A 10 1.38 -34.81 -34.56
C ASP A 10 1.33 -33.63 -35.54
N SER A 11 1.24 -32.38 -35.06
CA SER A 11 1.14 -31.19 -35.91
C SER A 11 2.07 -30.07 -35.40
N PRO A 12 3.27 -29.92 -36.00
CA PRO A 12 4.28 -28.95 -35.57
C PRO A 12 3.79 -27.50 -35.52
N GLU A 13 2.95 -27.07 -36.47
CA GLU A 13 2.36 -25.72 -36.50
C GLU A 13 1.43 -25.46 -35.32
N LYS A 14 0.57 -26.42 -34.97
CA LYS A 14 -0.37 -26.29 -33.85
C LYS A 14 0.35 -26.30 -32.50
N LEU A 15 1.43 -27.08 -32.40
CA LEU A 15 2.30 -27.11 -31.23
C LEU A 15 2.97 -25.74 -31.00
N GLY A 16 3.53 -25.14 -32.06
CA GLY A 16 4.18 -23.82 -31.99
C GLY A 16 3.23 -22.71 -31.54
N TYR A 17 2.02 -22.66 -32.10
CA TYR A 17 1.01 -21.67 -31.70
C TYR A 17 0.63 -21.80 -30.21
N GLY A 18 0.47 -23.04 -29.75
CA GLY A 18 0.11 -23.31 -28.37
C GLY A 18 1.21 -22.93 -27.36
N ILE A 19 2.47 -23.14 -27.71
CA ILE A 19 3.62 -22.73 -26.88
C ILE A 19 3.71 -21.20 -26.83
N ALA A 20 3.53 -20.52 -27.97
CA ALA A 20 3.52 -19.04 -28.02
C ALA A 20 2.40 -18.44 -27.15
N ALA A 21 1.21 -19.05 -27.15
CA ALA A 21 0.11 -18.63 -26.28
C ALA A 21 0.45 -18.82 -24.79
N ALA A 22 1.09 -19.93 -24.43
CA ALA A 22 1.53 -20.16 -23.05
C ALA A 22 2.54 -19.12 -22.58
N PHE A 23 3.54 -18.78 -23.40
CA PHE A 23 4.51 -17.74 -23.06
C PHE A 23 3.88 -16.35 -22.98
N THR A 24 2.92 -16.03 -23.84
CA THR A 24 2.18 -14.76 -23.78
C THR A 24 1.39 -14.63 -22.48
N ALA A 25 0.76 -15.72 -22.03
CA ALA A 25 0.07 -15.75 -20.74
C ALA A 25 1.04 -15.55 -19.56
N THR A 26 2.21 -16.19 -19.59
CA THR A 26 3.25 -15.99 -18.56
C THR A 26 3.79 -14.56 -18.56
N PHE A 27 4.04 -13.99 -19.75
CA PHE A 27 4.47 -12.59 -19.89
C PHE A 27 3.46 -11.64 -19.24
N TRP A 28 2.18 -11.72 -19.61
CA TRP A 28 1.15 -10.85 -19.04
C TRP A 28 0.93 -11.08 -17.54
N GLY A 29 1.09 -12.31 -17.06
CA GLY A 29 1.04 -12.62 -15.62
C GLY A 29 2.17 -11.92 -14.85
N VAL A 30 3.42 -12.15 -15.25
CA VAL A 30 4.59 -11.53 -14.59
C VAL A 30 4.57 -10.01 -14.74
N PHE A 31 4.22 -9.51 -15.93
CA PHE A 31 4.13 -8.08 -16.21
C PHE A 31 3.07 -7.41 -15.34
N SER A 32 1.83 -7.92 -15.34
CA SER A 32 0.76 -7.31 -14.52
C SER A 32 1.06 -7.39 -13.03
N ALA A 33 1.62 -8.49 -12.53
CA ALA A 33 2.02 -8.63 -11.13
C ALA A 33 3.06 -7.57 -10.73
N ASN A 34 4.16 -7.46 -11.49
CA ASN A 34 5.29 -6.62 -11.10
C ASN A 34 5.14 -5.15 -11.49
N ALA A 35 4.52 -4.86 -12.63
CA ALA A 35 4.38 -3.48 -13.11
C ALA A 35 3.16 -2.78 -12.54
N ILE A 36 2.11 -3.52 -12.15
CA ILE A 36 0.83 -2.91 -11.76
C ILE A 36 0.48 -3.26 -10.31
N PHE A 37 0.29 -4.55 -9.99
CA PHE A 37 -0.30 -4.93 -8.71
C PHE A 37 0.64 -4.76 -7.52
N LEU A 38 1.92 -5.14 -7.64
CA LEU A 38 2.91 -4.95 -6.58
C LEU A 38 3.15 -3.47 -6.21
N PRO A 39 3.44 -2.56 -7.16
CA PRO A 39 3.63 -1.14 -6.81
C PRO A 39 2.34 -0.50 -6.27
N LEU A 40 1.17 -0.89 -6.79
CA LEU A 40 -0.11 -0.43 -6.25
C LEU A 40 -0.32 -0.89 -4.81
N GLY A 41 -0.02 -2.16 -4.51
CA GLY A 41 -0.07 -2.70 -3.15
C GLY A 41 0.86 -1.94 -2.19
N ALA A 42 2.12 -1.73 -2.59
CA ALA A 42 3.08 -0.97 -1.79
C ALA A 42 2.60 0.45 -1.49
N LYS A 43 2.03 1.15 -2.49
CA LYS A 43 1.46 2.49 -2.32
C LYS A 43 0.29 2.49 -1.32
N LEU A 44 -0.61 1.51 -1.42
CA LEU A 44 -1.74 1.38 -0.50
C LEU A 44 -1.28 1.09 0.94
N THR A 45 -0.26 0.26 1.13
CA THR A 45 0.31 0.01 2.46
C THR A 45 0.86 1.29 3.09
N VAL A 46 1.58 2.12 2.33
CA VAL A 46 2.08 3.41 2.82
C VAL A 46 0.94 4.35 3.20
N MET A 47 -0.09 4.45 2.37
CA MET A 47 -1.28 5.27 2.67
C MET A 47 -2.02 4.77 3.92
N SER A 48 -2.17 3.46 4.05
CA SER A 48 -2.80 2.83 5.23
C SER A 48 -2.01 3.09 6.50
N ALA A 49 -0.67 3.00 6.46
CA ALA A 49 0.18 3.30 7.61
C ALA A 49 0.02 4.76 8.08
N ALA A 50 -0.08 5.71 7.14
CA ALA A 50 -0.32 7.11 7.48
C ALA A 50 -1.70 7.32 8.13
N GLU A 51 -2.74 6.65 7.62
CA GLU A 51 -4.09 6.71 8.19
C GLU A 51 -4.13 6.10 9.60
N ILE A 52 -3.47 4.96 9.81
CA ILE A 52 -3.35 4.31 11.12
C ILE A 52 -2.64 5.24 12.11
N ALA A 53 -1.54 5.88 11.71
CA ALA A 53 -0.83 6.83 12.56
C ALA A 53 -1.73 7.99 13.01
N GLN A 54 -2.50 8.58 12.09
CA GLN A 54 -3.45 9.64 12.41
C GLN A 54 -4.54 9.17 13.38
N LYS A 55 -5.16 8.01 13.13
CA LYS A 55 -6.19 7.46 14.02
C LYS A 55 -5.63 7.09 15.40
N ARG A 56 -4.40 6.62 15.46
CA ARG A 56 -3.71 6.32 16.72
C ARG A 56 -3.49 7.58 17.56
N LEU A 57 -3.05 8.67 16.93
CA LEU A 57 -2.89 9.97 17.59
C LEU A 57 -4.23 10.46 18.19
N ILE A 58 -5.32 10.33 17.43
CA ILE A 58 -6.66 10.69 17.92
C ILE A 58 -7.07 9.83 19.12
N ALA A 59 -6.86 8.50 19.04
CA ALA A 59 -7.19 7.59 20.12
C ALA A 59 -6.39 7.87 21.40
N GLU A 60 -5.08 8.11 21.29
CA GLU A 60 -4.22 8.50 22.41
C GLU A 60 -4.68 9.84 23.01
N GLY A 61 -5.07 10.80 22.18
CA GLY A 61 -5.64 12.07 22.61
C GLY A 61 -6.91 11.91 23.44
N VAL A 62 -7.86 11.08 22.98
CA VAL A 62 -9.12 10.81 23.68
C VAL A 62 -8.86 10.11 25.02
N LEU A 63 -7.96 9.12 25.05
CA LEU A 63 -7.58 8.43 26.29
C LEU A 63 -6.93 9.37 27.30
N ALA A 64 -6.06 10.27 26.85
CA ALA A 64 -5.42 11.26 27.71
C ALA A 64 -6.44 12.24 28.32
N ILE A 65 -7.42 12.71 27.52
CA ILE A 65 -8.53 13.54 28.02
C ILE A 65 -9.32 12.78 29.09
N GLN A 66 -9.64 11.50 28.85
CA GLN A 66 -10.37 10.68 29.81
C GLN A 66 -9.59 10.50 31.13
N SER A 67 -8.26 10.36 31.07
CA SER A 67 -7.41 10.25 32.26
C SER A 67 -7.26 11.56 33.06
N GLY A 68 -7.83 12.68 32.58
CA GLY A 68 -7.70 13.98 33.22
C GLY A 68 -6.33 14.64 33.04
N ALA A 69 -5.62 14.32 31.94
CA ALA A 69 -4.33 14.94 31.65
C ALA A 69 -4.49 16.47 31.43
N ASN A 70 -3.48 17.24 31.86
CA ASN A 70 -3.48 18.68 31.67
C ASN A 70 -3.50 19.00 30.16
N PRO A 71 -4.49 19.77 29.66
CA PRO A 71 -4.62 20.07 28.23
C PRO A 71 -3.37 20.66 27.57
N ARG A 72 -2.56 21.43 28.31
CA ARG A 72 -1.29 21.96 27.80
C ARG A 72 -0.26 20.86 27.54
N LEU A 73 -0.10 19.92 28.48
CA LEU A 73 0.82 18.80 28.31
C LEU A 73 0.36 17.85 27.22
N LEU A 74 -0.97 17.70 27.05
CA LEU A 74 -1.54 16.93 25.97
C LEU A 74 -1.23 17.56 24.60
N ASP A 75 -1.38 18.89 24.47
CA ASP A 75 -1.06 19.60 23.22
C ASP A 75 0.42 19.44 22.85
N ASP A 76 1.32 19.60 23.81
CA ASP A 76 2.77 19.41 23.58
C ASP A 76 3.11 17.97 23.14
N MET A 77 2.50 16.98 23.79
CA MET A 77 2.70 15.56 23.46
C MET A 77 2.18 15.24 22.05
N LEU A 78 0.96 15.69 21.71
CA LEU A 78 0.37 15.46 20.38
C LEU A 78 1.15 16.16 19.28
N ARG A 79 1.63 17.39 19.52
CA ARG A 79 2.49 18.14 18.57
C ARG A 79 3.84 17.46 18.34
N SER A 80 4.42 16.87 19.38
CA SER A 80 5.69 16.14 19.26
C SER A 80 5.56 14.88 18.38
N SER A 81 4.39 14.23 18.39
CA SER A 81 4.09 13.03 17.60
C SER A 81 3.79 13.30 16.13
N LEU A 82 3.61 14.57 15.73
CA LEU A 82 3.42 14.93 14.32
C LEU A 82 4.74 14.89 13.52
N PRO A 83 4.69 14.48 12.24
CA PRO A 83 5.84 14.58 11.34
C PRO A 83 6.38 16.01 11.26
N PRO A 84 7.70 16.23 11.10
CA PRO A 84 8.32 17.55 11.11
C PRO A 84 7.67 18.54 10.13
N ALA A 85 7.24 18.05 8.97
CA ALA A 85 6.56 18.86 7.95
C ALA A 85 5.21 19.45 8.40
N GLN A 86 4.55 18.83 9.38
CA GLN A 86 3.23 19.24 9.88
C GLN A 86 3.32 20.03 11.20
N ARG A 87 4.50 20.12 11.82
CA ARG A 87 4.68 20.84 13.11
C ARG A 87 4.53 22.37 12.96
N GLY A 88 4.89 22.94 11.80
CA GLY A 88 4.90 24.40 11.58
C GLY A 88 3.55 25.05 11.28
N ASP A 89 2.57 24.29 10.78
CA ASP A 89 1.24 24.84 10.44
C ASP A 89 0.38 25.09 11.70
N ALA A 90 0.67 24.39 12.80
CA ALA A 90 -0.02 24.55 14.08
C ALA A 90 0.50 25.74 14.91
N GLU A 91 1.69 26.28 14.63
CA GLU A 91 2.19 27.52 15.25
C GLU A 91 1.61 28.77 14.61
N LYS A 92 1.44 28.79 13.28
CA LYS A 92 0.91 29.96 12.54
C LYS A 92 -0.56 30.28 12.82
N LYS A 93 -1.33 29.35 13.40
CA LYS A 93 -2.75 29.55 13.70
C LYS A 93 -3.03 30.08 15.11
N SER A 94 -1.98 30.28 15.91
CA SER A 94 -2.06 30.78 17.30
C SER A 94 -1.38 32.15 17.48
N ALA A 95 -0.93 32.80 16.39
CA ALA A 95 -0.39 34.16 16.36
C ALA A 95 -1.33 35.04 15.52
#